data_AF-A0AAV9M5P3-F1
#
_entry.id   AF-A0AAV9M5P3-F1
#
_cell.length_a   1.000
_cell.length_b   1.000
_cell.length_c   1.000
_cell.angle_alpha   90.00
_cell.angle_beta   90.00
_cell.angle_gamma   90.00
#
_symmetry.space_group_name_H-M   'P 1'
#
loop_
_entity.id
_entity.type
_entity.pdbx_description
1 polymer ?
#
loop_
_entity_poly.entity_id
_entity_poly.type
_entity_poly.pdbx_seq_one_letter_code
_entity_poly.pdbx_strand_id
1 'polypeptide(L)'
;MEGLRIATIDRLAKWGVIQSLECPLCLMKNEDLDHMFFQCPYTAEVWRRVLTWQGINRSTMHSTAEVQWAGKYMKGRSSTGLVYKLAMASSIYHLWLEHNSRIFTQKKQ
;
A
#
# COMPACT_ATOMS: atom_id res chain seq x y z
N MET A 1 5.25 -19.08 -2.66
CA MET A 1 5.66 -17.67 -2.44
C MET A 1 5.52 -17.41 -0.96
N GLU A 2 6.63 -17.50 -0.24
CA GLU A 2 6.68 -17.19 1.18
C GLU A 2 6.27 -15.72 1.34
N GLY A 3 5.10 -15.51 1.94
CA GLY A 3 4.49 -14.19 2.04
C GLY A 3 5.39 -13.26 2.83
N LEU A 4 5.71 -12.10 2.25
CA LEU A 4 6.34 -11.00 2.95
C LEU A 4 5.53 -10.73 4.22
N ARG A 5 6.08 -11.10 5.39
CA ARG A 5 5.37 -11.04 6.67
C ARG A 5 5.37 -9.58 7.14
N ILE A 6 4.50 -8.76 6.56
CA ILE A 6 4.34 -7.35 6.93
C ILE A 6 3.86 -7.32 8.39
N ALA A 7 4.65 -6.73 9.28
CA ALA A 7 4.22 -6.42 10.62
C ALA A 7 3.29 -5.20 10.54
N THR A 8 1.99 -5.43 10.72
CA THR A 8 1.03 -4.32 10.89
C THR A 8 1.31 -3.60 12.20
N ILE A 9 0.89 -2.34 12.29
CA ILE A 9 0.94 -1.58 13.53
C ILE A 9 0.31 -2.31 14.73
N ASP A 10 -0.73 -3.12 14.55
CA ASP A 10 -1.31 -3.93 15.62
C ASP A 10 -0.28 -4.88 16.25
N ARG A 11 0.55 -5.51 15.41
CA ARG A 11 1.62 -6.41 15.89
C ARG A 11 2.71 -5.64 16.60
N LEU A 12 3.06 -4.45 16.09
CA LEU A 12 4.07 -3.58 16.71
C LEU A 12 3.58 -3.02 18.05
N ALA A 13 2.31 -2.62 18.15
CA ALA A 13 1.68 -2.16 19.37
C ALA A 13 1.59 -3.28 20.40
N LYS A 14 1.20 -4.49 19.99
CA LYS A 14 1.20 -5.69 20.84
C LYS A 14 2.59 -6.03 21.40
N TRP A 15 3.65 -5.72 20.64
CA TRP A 15 5.03 -5.90 21.07
C TRP A 15 5.59 -4.69 21.85
N GLY A 16 4.79 -3.64 22.09
CA GLY A 16 5.21 -2.44 22.79
C GLY A 16 6.20 -1.56 22.01
N VAL A 17 6.32 -1.75 20.69
CA VAL A 17 7.25 -1.00 19.84
C VAL A 17 6.69 0.39 19.50
N ILE A 18 5.36 0.52 19.39
CA ILE A 18 4.66 1.78 19.10
C ILE A 18 3.53 1.98 20.11
N GLN A 19 3.18 3.25 20.36
CA GLN A 19 2.14 3.64 21.33
C GLN A 19 0.80 4.02 20.66
N SER A 20 0.82 4.45 19.40
CA SER A 20 -0.38 4.81 18.63
C SER A 20 -0.66 3.77 17.54
N LEU A 21 -1.95 3.51 17.31
CA LEU A 21 -2.45 2.72 16.19
C LEU A 21 -2.77 3.59 14.96
N GLU A 22 -2.47 4.88 15.00
CA GLU A 22 -2.69 5.77 13.86
C GLU A 22 -1.73 5.45 12.71
N CYS A 23 -2.24 5.51 11.47
CA CYS A 23 -1.41 5.32 10.30
C CYS A 23 -0.30 6.38 10.24
N PRO A 24 0.99 5.99 10.19
CA PRO A 24 2.10 6.94 10.20
C PRO A 24 2.20 7.76 8.91
N LEU A 25 1.47 7.36 7.86
CA LEU A 25 1.43 8.09 6.59
C LEU A 25 0.47 9.29 6.63
N CYS A 26 -0.72 9.14 7.22
CA CYS A 26 -1.75 10.18 7.21
C CYS A 26 -2.09 10.78 8.57
N LEU A 27 -1.79 10.09 9.68
CA LEU A 27 -2.08 10.51 11.05
C LEU A 27 -3.56 10.86 11.32
N MET A 28 -4.49 10.26 10.56
CA MET A 28 -5.93 10.59 10.64
C MET A 28 -6.81 9.42 11.07
N LYS A 29 -6.41 8.19 10.77
CA LYS A 29 -7.19 6.98 11.05
C LYS A 29 -6.26 5.90 11.58
N ASN A 30 -6.81 5.01 12.40
CA ASN A 30 -6.13 3.78 12.75
C ASN A 30 -5.80 2.97 11.49
N GLU A 31 -4.60 2.42 11.47
CA GLU A 31 -4.13 1.63 10.34
C GLU A 31 -4.61 0.18 10.41
N ASP A 32 -5.03 -0.30 9.25
CA ASP A 32 -5.13 -1.70 8.90
C ASP A 32 -4.46 -1.90 7.53
N LEU A 33 -4.35 -3.14 7.02
CA LEU A 33 -3.69 -3.40 5.74
C LEU A 33 -4.36 -2.67 4.55
N ASP A 34 -5.68 -2.55 4.56
CA ASP A 34 -6.41 -1.93 3.46
C ASP A 34 -6.26 -0.41 3.51
N HIS A 35 -6.24 0.18 4.71
CA HIS A 35 -5.90 1.59 4.89
C HIS A 35 -4.45 1.87 4.50
N MET A 36 -3.49 1.10 5.02
CA MET A 36 -2.06 1.26 4.75
C MET A 36 -1.79 1.32 3.26
N PHE A 37 -2.37 0.40 2.49
CA PHE A 37 -2.07 0.30 1.07
C PHE A 37 -3.06 1.03 0.17
N PHE A 38 -4.36 1.12 0.47
CA PHE A 38 -5.38 1.54 -0.51
C PHE A 38 -6.27 2.71 -0.09
N GLN A 39 -6.59 2.84 1.20
CA GLN A 39 -7.52 3.89 1.67
C GLN A 39 -6.85 5.12 2.27
N CYS A 40 -5.58 5.02 2.67
CA CYS A 40 -4.84 6.15 3.22
C CYS A 40 -4.76 7.26 2.15
N PRO A 41 -5.09 8.52 2.45
CA PRO A 41 -5.06 9.59 1.44
C PRO A 41 -3.68 9.79 0.80
N TYR A 42 -2.60 9.52 1.55
CA TYR A 42 -1.25 9.51 1.01
C TYR A 42 -1.06 8.42 -0.04
N THR A 43 -1.49 7.19 0.24
CA THR A 43 -1.35 6.06 -0.70
C THR A 43 -2.32 6.16 -1.85
N ALA A 44 -3.52 6.68 -1.63
CA ALA A 44 -4.52 6.95 -2.66
C ALA A 44 -3.98 7.90 -3.73
N GLU A 45 -3.24 8.94 -3.33
CA GLU A 45 -2.60 9.86 -4.28
C GLU A 45 -1.47 9.18 -5.07
N VAL A 46 -0.67 8.32 -4.44
CA VAL A 46 0.34 7.51 -5.13
C VAL A 46 -0.31 6.62 -6.19
N TRP A 47 -1.37 5.89 -5.83
CA TRP A 47 -2.11 5.06 -6.77
C TRP A 47 -2.70 5.86 -7.92
N ARG A 48 -3.33 7.00 -7.63
CA ARG A 48 -3.91 7.87 -8.66
C ARG A 48 -2.85 8.24 -9.70
N ARG A 49 -1.65 8.62 -9.26
CA ARG A 49 -0.52 8.96 -10.15
C ARG A 49 -0.07 7.75 -10.98
N VAL A 50 0.08 6.58 -10.35
CA VAL A 50 0.52 5.35 -11.02
C VAL A 50 -0.50 4.90 -12.07
N LEU A 51 -1.79 4.89 -11.73
CA LEU A 51 -2.86 4.53 -12.65
C LEU A 51 -2.96 5.52 -13.82
N THR A 52 -2.86 6.82 -13.53
CA THR A 52 -2.85 7.87 -14.57
C THR A 52 -1.67 7.70 -15.52
N TRP A 53 -0.47 7.42 -15.00
CA TRP A 53 0.72 7.15 -15.81
C TRP A 53 0.53 5.93 -16.73
N GLN A 54 -0.27 4.94 -16.31
CA GLN A 54 -0.63 3.77 -17.12
C GLN A 54 -1.80 3.99 -18.06
N GLY A 55 -2.38 5.20 -18.12
CA GLY A 55 -3.57 5.50 -18.91
C GLY A 55 -4.86 4.87 -18.37
N ILE A 56 -4.88 4.47 -17.09
CA ILE A 56 -6.04 3.87 -16.44
C ILE A 56 -6.78 4.98 -15.67
N ASN A 57 -7.96 5.36 -16.17
CA ASN A 57 -8.78 6.40 -15.53
C ASN A 57 -9.82 5.77 -14.59
N ARG A 58 -9.45 5.65 -13.31
CA ARG A 58 -10.35 5.22 -12.23
C ARG A 58 -9.84 5.67 -10.86
N SER A 59 -10.74 5.64 -9.88
CA SER A 59 -10.39 5.82 -8.47
C SER A 59 -9.66 4.59 -7.91
N THR A 60 -8.98 4.80 -6.78
CA THR A 60 -8.46 3.71 -5.97
C THR A 60 -9.58 2.79 -5.50
N MET A 61 -9.28 1.50 -5.47
CA MET A 61 -10.18 0.48 -4.96
C MET A 61 -9.59 -0.10 -3.68
N HIS A 62 -10.46 -0.72 -2.89
CA HIS A 62 -10.03 -1.62 -1.83
C HIS A 62 -9.20 -2.79 -2.41
N SER A 63 -8.33 -3.36 -1.58
CA SER A 63 -7.43 -4.46 -1.94
C SER A 63 -8.12 -5.61 -2.68
N THR A 64 -9.28 -6.06 -2.20
CA THR A 64 -10.03 -7.17 -2.81
C THR A 64 -10.56 -6.81 -4.21
N ALA A 65 -11.13 -5.63 -4.36
CA ALA A 65 -11.63 -5.13 -5.63
C ALA A 65 -10.48 -4.88 -6.64
N GLU A 66 -9.33 -4.40 -6.16
CA GLU A 66 -8.12 -4.20 -6.97
C GLU A 66 -7.62 -5.55 -7.53
N VAL A 67 -7.52 -6.59 -6.69
CA VAL A 67 -7.11 -7.93 -7.11
C VAL A 67 -8.10 -8.53 -8.12
N GLN A 68 -9.40 -8.37 -7.89
CA GLN A 68 -10.42 -8.85 -8.81
C GLN A 68 -10.36 -8.11 -10.15
N TRP A 69 -10.17 -6.79 -10.14
CA TRP A 69 -10.05 -5.97 -11.34
C TRP A 69 -8.80 -6.36 -12.14
N ALA A 70 -7.64 -6.45 -11.50
CA ALA A 70 -6.41 -6.93 -12.11
C ALA A 70 -6.58 -8.34 -12.67
N GLY A 71 -7.24 -9.21 -11.90
CA GLY A 71 -7.58 -10.56 -12.31
C GLY A 71 -8.50 -10.61 -13.53
N LYS A 72 -9.37 -9.62 -13.75
CA LYS A 72 -10.29 -9.56 -14.90
C LYS A 72 -9.66 -8.93 -16.14
N TYR A 73 -8.96 -7.80 -15.97
CA TYR A 73 -8.51 -6.94 -17.07
C TYR A 73 -7.01 -7.04 -17.39
N MET A 74 -6.19 -7.51 -16.45
CA MET A 74 -4.73 -7.61 -16.59
C MET A 74 -4.25 -9.07 -16.69
N LYS A 75 -5.08 -9.92 -17.30
CA LYS A 75 -4.77 -11.36 -17.50
C LYS A 75 -3.67 -11.57 -18.53
N GLY A 76 -2.93 -12.66 -18.35
CA GLY A 76 -1.93 -13.15 -19.32
C GLY A 76 -0.58 -12.44 -19.26
N ARG A 77 0.20 -12.61 -20.33
CA ARG A 77 1.56 -12.07 -20.53
C ARG A 77 1.58 -10.84 -21.46
N SER A 78 0.48 -10.11 -21.56
CA SER A 78 0.50 -8.84 -22.32
C SER A 78 1.48 -7.87 -21.67
N SER A 79 2.16 -7.06 -22.49
CA SER A 79 3.07 -6.01 -22.01
C SER A 79 2.36 -5.06 -21.05
N THR A 80 1.13 -4.65 -21.36
CA THR A 80 0.28 -3.83 -20.49
C THR A 80 0.01 -4.50 -19.14
N GLY A 81 -0.36 -5.78 -19.14
CA GLY A 81 -0.63 -6.52 -17.90
C GLY A 81 0.63 -6.72 -17.05
N LEU A 82 1.80 -6.89 -17.68
CA LEU A 82 3.08 -6.98 -16.98
C LEU A 82 3.47 -5.62 -16.37
N VAL A 83 3.40 -4.54 -17.14
CA VAL A 83 3.69 -3.17 -16.68
C VAL A 83 2.77 -2.78 -15.51
N TYR A 84 1.48 -3.12 -15.60
CA TYR A 84 0.54 -2.95 -14.49
C TYR A 84 1.03 -3.68 -13.23
N LYS A 85 1.26 -4.99 -13.30
CA LYS A 85 1.69 -5.80 -12.14
C LYS A 85 3.00 -5.30 -11.53
N LEU A 86 3.98 -4.95 -12.35
CA LEU A 86 5.27 -4.42 -11.90
C LEU A 86 5.12 -3.07 -11.21
N ALA A 87 4.31 -2.16 -11.78
CA ALA A 87 4.04 -0.87 -11.14
C ALA A 87 3.33 -1.06 -9.80
N MET A 88 2.31 -1.92 -9.73
CA MET A 88 1.60 -2.21 -8.48
C MET A 88 2.54 -2.76 -7.41
N ALA A 89 3.36 -3.76 -7.76
CA ALA A 89 4.31 -4.36 -6.84
C ALA A 89 5.37 -3.35 -6.36
N SER A 90 5.89 -2.52 -7.26
CA SER A 90 6.84 -1.46 -6.94
C SER A 90 6.24 -0.42 -5.98
N SER A 91 5.02 0.05 -6.28
CA SER A 91 4.29 0.99 -5.43
C SER A 91 4.06 0.43 -4.04
N ILE A 92 3.57 -0.81 -3.91
CA ILE A 92 3.37 -1.46 -2.61
C ILE A 92 4.69 -1.54 -1.84
N TYR A 93 5.78 -1.94 -2.50
CA TYR A 93 7.09 -2.04 -1.87
C TYR A 93 7.59 -0.69 -1.35
N HIS A 94 7.48 0.38 -2.16
CA HIS A 94 7.94 1.72 -1.77
C HIS A 94 7.06 2.35 -0.70
N LEU A 95 5.74 2.13 -0.77
CA LEU A 95 4.82 2.55 0.29
C LEU A 95 5.14 1.87 1.61
N TRP A 96 5.46 0.57 1.59
CA TRP A 96 5.90 -0.16 2.78
C TRP A 96 7.23 0.37 3.34
N LEU A 97 8.21 0.68 2.47
CA LEU A 97 9.47 1.28 2.89
C LEU A 97 9.26 2.65 3.55
N GLU A 98 8.48 3.53 2.93
CA GLU A 98 8.15 4.86 3.47
C GLU A 98 7.41 4.75 4.80
N HIS A 99 6.40 3.89 4.87
CA HIS A 99 5.67 3.59 6.09
C HIS A 99 6.61 3.17 7.23
N ASN A 100 7.47 2.18 6.98
CA ASN A 100 8.43 1.70 7.97
C ASN A 100 9.44 2.77 8.35
N SER A 101 9.91 3.56 7.38
CA SER A 101 10.77 4.70 7.66
C SER A 101 10.11 5.64 8.67
N ARG A 102 8.82 5.96 8.53
CA ARG A 102 8.13 6.83 9.50
C ARG A 102 7.95 6.19 10.87
N ILE A 103 7.80 4.87 10.96
CA ILE A 103 7.73 4.17 12.25
C ILE A 103 9.09 4.18 12.96
N PHE A 104 10.17 3.86 12.24
CA PHE A 104 11.49 3.64 12.84
C PHE A 104 12.39 4.89 12.84
N THR A 105 12.04 5.93 12.08
CA THR A 105 12.78 7.20 12.02
C THR A 105 12.13 8.30 12.87
N GLN A 106 11.09 8.00 13.65
CA GLN A 106 10.79 8.75 14.89
C GLN A 106 11.95 8.53 15.88
N LYS A 107 13.11 9.09 15.55
CA LYS A 107 14.23 9.23 16.45
C LYS A 107 13.71 10.01 17.65
N LYS A 108 13.86 9.38 18.83
CA LYS A 108 14.09 10.07 20.10
C LYS A 108 14.90 11.35 19.82
N GLN A 109 14.24 12.51 19.85
CA GLN A 109 14.92 13.74 20.20
C GLN A 109 14.96 13.80 21.72
#